data_AF-A0ABD6QK50-F1
#
_entry.id   AF-A0ABD6QK50-F1
#
_cell.length_a   1.000
_cell.length_b   1.000
_cell.length_c   1.000
_cell.angle_alpha   90.00
_cell.angle_beta   90.00
_cell.angle_gamma   90.00
#
_symmetry.space_group_name_H-M   'P 1'
#
loop_
_entity.id
_entity.type
_entity.pdbx_description
1 polymer ?
#
loop_
_entity_poly.entity_id
_entity_poly.type
_entity_poly.pdbx_seq_one_letter_code
_entity_poly.pdbx_strand_id
1 'polypeptide(L)'
;MTSFLFDFLEDALPEGAARREIHELNEHNVLMLDLRGPSRGEMVNLIADRFLSWVATNAGDPDALSEGYGKLVELAKKQQLRSRMAASGQ
;
A
#
# COMPACT_ATOMS: atom_id res chain seq x y z
N MET A 1 -15.80 -8.79 -0.18
CA MET A 1 -14.71 -8.99 -1.15
C MET A 1 -13.47 -8.44 -0.47
N THR A 2 -12.54 -9.28 -0.04
CA THR A 2 -11.35 -8.83 0.71
C THR A 2 -10.39 -8.14 -0.25
N SER A 3 -10.04 -6.89 0.05
CA SER A 3 -9.06 -6.15 -0.71
C SER A 3 -7.71 -6.31 -0.03
N PHE A 4 -6.90 -7.25 -0.50
CA PHE A 4 -5.57 -7.60 0.07
C PHE A 4 -4.67 -6.39 0.36
N LEU A 5 -4.79 -5.31 -0.42
CA LEU A 5 -4.05 -4.08 -0.17
C LEU A 5 -4.50 -3.37 1.11
N PHE A 6 -5.81 -3.31 1.36
CA PHE A 6 -6.37 -2.68 2.56
C PHE A 6 -6.11 -3.57 3.77
N ASP A 7 -6.28 -4.88 3.65
CA ASP A 7 -5.97 -5.84 4.71
C ASP A 7 -4.48 -5.72 5.13
N PHE A 8 -3.57 -5.62 4.15
CA PHE A 8 -2.16 -5.33 4.41
C PHE A 8 -1.94 -4.00 5.14
N LEU A 9 -2.57 -2.92 4.67
CA LEU A 9 -2.40 -1.60 5.27
C LEU A 9 -2.97 -1.53 6.69
N GLU A 10 -4.08 -2.22 6.98
CA GLU A 10 -4.64 -2.31 8.33
C GLU A 10 -3.72 -3.07 9.29
N ASP A 11 -2.98 -4.06 8.81
CA ASP A 11 -2.00 -4.84 9.58
C ASP A 11 -0.67 -4.08 9.76
N ALA A 12 -0.23 -3.38 8.72
CA ALA A 12 1.08 -2.73 8.68
C ALA A 12 1.12 -1.32 9.28
N LEU A 13 -0.02 -0.60 9.30
CA LEU A 13 -0.07 0.76 9.84
C LEU A 13 -0.17 0.76 11.37
N PRO A 14 0.52 1.68 12.05
CA PRO A 14 0.33 1.88 13.48
C PRO A 14 -1.10 2.35 13.79
N GLU A 15 -1.56 2.11 15.02
CA GLU A 15 -2.84 2.64 15.48
C GLU A 15 -2.87 4.17 15.35
N GLY A 16 -3.87 4.70 14.65
CA GLY A 16 -3.95 6.13 14.36
C GLY A 16 -4.98 6.47 13.30
N ALA A 17 -4.97 7.74 12.89
CA ALA A 17 -5.89 8.26 11.88
C ALA A 17 -5.74 7.54 10.53
N ALA A 18 -4.51 7.25 10.10
CA ALA A 18 -4.23 6.54 8.85
C ALA A 18 -4.86 5.13 8.83
N ARG A 19 -4.68 4.35 9.90
CA ARG A 19 -5.26 3.00 10.01
C ARG A 19 -6.79 3.03 10.02
N ARG A 20 -7.38 3.98 10.75
CA ARG A 20 -8.85 4.16 10.78
C ARG A 20 -9.42 4.51 9.40
N GLU A 21 -8.75 5.40 8.67
CA GLU A 21 -9.17 5.75 7.31
C GLU A 21 -9.16 4.52 6.39
N ILE A 22 -8.10 3.70 6.43
CA ILE A 22 -8.03 2.46 5.64
C ILE A 22 -9.15 1.49 6.02
N HIS A 23 -9.42 1.32 7.32
CA HIS A 23 -10.52 0.49 7.81
C HIS A 23 -11.87 0.96 7.28
N GLU A 24 -12.16 2.27 7.37
CA GLU A 24 -13.39 2.86 6.85
C GLU A 24 -13.52 2.66 5.33
N LEU A 25 -12.44 2.86 4.57
CA LEU A 25 -12.43 2.63 3.12
C LEU A 25 -12.69 1.16 2.77
N ASN A 26 -12.17 0.22 3.56
CA ASN A 26 -12.39 -1.22 3.41
C ASN A 26 -13.86 -1.58 3.71
N GLU A 27 -14.41 -1.09 4.83
CA GLU A 27 -15.81 -1.28 5.22
C GLU A 27 -16.78 -0.71 4.17
N HIS A 28 -16.49 0.48 3.63
CA HIS A 28 -17.29 1.13 2.61
C HIS A 28 -17.08 0.57 1.19
N ASN A 29 -16.29 -0.50 1.02
CA ASN A 29 -15.98 -1.14 -0.26
C ASN A 29 -15.42 -0.14 -1.29
N VAL A 30 -14.66 0.85 -0.84
CA VAL A 30 -14.02 1.83 -1.72
C VAL A 30 -12.80 1.17 -2.36
N LEU A 31 -12.86 0.96 -3.68
CA LEU A 31 -11.81 0.28 -4.44
C LEU A 31 -10.64 1.19 -4.85
N MET A 32 -10.70 2.49 -4.54
CA MET A 32 -9.73 3.48 -5.00
C MET A 32 -9.04 4.16 -3.83
N LEU A 33 -7.75 3.89 -3.66
CA LEU A 33 -6.88 4.59 -2.72
C LEU A 33 -5.97 5.55 -3.48
N ASP A 34 -6.16 6.86 -3.30
CA ASP A 34 -5.20 7.82 -3.81
C ASP A 34 -3.95 7.81 -2.91
N LEU A 35 -2.77 7.60 -3.47
CA LEU A 35 -1.51 7.60 -2.70
C LEU A 35 -0.65 8.84 -2.97
N ARG A 36 -1.11 9.78 -3.81
CA ARG A 36 -0.31 10.89 -4.34
C ARG A 36 -0.11 12.02 -3.33
N GLY A 37 -0.88 12.03 -2.25
CA GLY A 37 -0.75 13.01 -1.17
C GLY A 37 0.58 12.88 -0.40
N PRO A 38 1.21 14.00 0.03
CA PRO A 38 2.46 13.98 0.78
C PRO A 38 2.32 13.24 2.13
N SER A 39 1.14 13.28 2.74
CA SER A 39 0.82 12.55 3.98
C SER A 39 0.76 11.03 3.81
N ARG A 40 0.80 10.53 2.57
CA ARG A 40 0.68 9.10 2.24
C ARG A 40 2.02 8.44 1.92
N GLY A 41 3.13 9.16 2.08
CA GLY A 41 4.48 8.63 1.85
C GLY A 41 4.77 7.37 2.68
N GLU A 42 4.26 7.29 3.90
CA GLU A 42 4.43 6.10 4.75
C GLU A 42 3.72 4.87 4.18
N MET A 43 2.48 5.01 3.71
CA MET A 43 1.74 3.92 3.03
C MET A 43 2.47 3.47 1.76
N VAL A 44 2.97 4.42 0.96
CA VAL A 44 3.76 4.12 -0.25
C VAL A 44 5.03 3.33 0.10
N ASN A 45 5.74 3.71 1.17
CA ASN A 45 6.92 2.98 1.62
C ASN A 45 6.56 1.55 2.09
N LEU A 46 5.51 1.41 2.89
CA LEU A 46 5.04 0.09 3.35
C LEU A 46 4.70 -0.82 2.17
N ILE A 47 3.98 -0.29 1.19
CA ILE A 47 3.64 -1.03 -0.03
C ILE A 47 4.90 -1.44 -0.80
N ALA A 48 5.83 -0.50 -1.01
CA ALA A 48 7.04 -0.74 -1.78
C ALA A 48 7.97 -1.80 -1.15
N ASP A 49 8.04 -1.83 0.18
CA ASP A 49 9.00 -2.66 0.93
C ASP A 49 8.41 -3.98 1.45
N ARG A 50 7.14 -4.02 1.84
CA ARG A 50 6.59 -5.14 2.64
C ARG A 50 5.42 -5.88 2.01
N PHE A 51 4.73 -5.28 1.03
CA PHE A 51 3.47 -5.84 0.53
C PHE A 51 3.61 -7.24 -0.08
N LEU A 52 4.60 -7.48 -0.95
CA LEU A 52 4.78 -8.80 -1.57
C LEU A 52 5.13 -9.88 -0.55
N SER A 53 5.95 -9.57 0.46
CA SER A 53 6.28 -10.49 1.54
C SER A 53 5.05 -10.84 2.39
N TRP A 54 4.18 -9.86 2.63
CA TRP A 54 2.93 -10.07 3.34
C TRP A 54 1.96 -10.93 2.52
N VAL A 55 1.82 -10.67 1.22
CA VAL A 55 1.01 -11.51 0.31
C VAL A 55 1.53 -12.94 0.29
N ALA A 56 2.84 -13.15 0.19
CA ALA A 56 3.42 -14.49 0.19
C ALA A 56 3.12 -15.28 1.48
N THR A 57 2.82 -14.58 2.58
CA THR A 57 2.50 -15.19 3.88
C THR A 57 0.99 -15.39 4.08
N ASN A 58 0.16 -14.48 3.55
CA ASN A 58 -1.27 -14.40 3.88
C ASN A 58 -2.20 -14.80 2.71
N ALA A 59 -1.71 -14.84 1.48
CA ALA A 59 -2.50 -15.28 0.33
C ALA A 59 -2.53 -16.81 0.25
N GLY A 60 -3.73 -17.36 -0.01
CA GLY A 60 -3.89 -18.79 -0.27
C GLY A 60 -3.23 -19.25 -1.58
N ASP A 61 -3.11 -18.35 -2.57
CA ASP A 61 -2.37 -18.57 -3.82
C ASP A 61 -1.60 -17.30 -4.22
N PRO A 62 -0.36 -17.13 -3.74
CA PRO A 62 0.42 -15.91 -3.99
C PRO A 62 0.86 -15.79 -5.46
N ASP A 63 1.04 -16.90 -6.17
CA ASP A 63 1.45 -16.92 -7.58
C ASP A 63 0.36 -16.37 -8.51
N ALA A 64 -0.91 -16.70 -8.27
CA ALA A 64 -2.03 -16.13 -9.03
C ALA A 64 -2.15 -14.60 -8.90
N LEU A 65 -1.59 -14.03 -7.83
CA LEU A 65 -1.68 -12.60 -7.52
C LEU A 65 -0.38 -11.83 -7.80
N SER A 66 0.70 -12.55 -8.11
CA SER A 66 2.07 -12.04 -8.29
C SER A 66 2.17 -10.94 -9.35
N GLU A 67 1.52 -11.10 -10.50
CA GLU A 67 1.63 -10.11 -11.58
C GLU A 67 0.95 -8.77 -11.23
N GLY A 68 -0.25 -8.84 -10.64
CA GLY A 68 -1.02 -7.66 -10.26
C GLY A 68 -0.35 -6.88 -9.13
N TYR A 69 0.10 -7.58 -8.09
CA TYR A 69 0.77 -6.95 -6.95
C TYR A 69 2.20 -6.51 -7.27
N GLY A 70 2.90 -7.22 -8.15
CA GLY A 70 4.22 -6.80 -8.63
C GLY A 70 4.16 -5.42 -9.30
N LYS A 71 3.19 -5.20 -10.19
CA LYS A 71 2.95 -3.89 -10.83
C LYS A 71 2.64 -2.80 -9.80
N LEU A 72 1.85 -3.13 -8.77
CA LEU A 72 1.51 -2.19 -7.70
C LEU A 72 2.75 -1.77 -6.90
N VAL A 73 3.62 -2.72 -6.54
CA VAL A 73 4.90 -2.43 -5.86
C VAL A 73 5.84 -1.61 -6.74
N GLU A 74 5.92 -1.89 -8.04
CA GLU A 74 6.71 -1.06 -8.95
C GLU A 74 6.23 0.39 -9.00
N LEU A 75 4.92 0.62 -9.02
CA LEU A 75 4.34 1.96 -8.97
C LEU A 75 4.66 2.66 -7.65
N ALA A 76 4.55 1.96 -6.52
CA ALA A 76 4.90 2.49 -5.21
C ALA A 76 6.38 2.89 -5.14
N LYS A 77 7.30 2.05 -5.65
CA LYS A 77 8.74 2.36 -5.72
C LYS A 77 9.04 3.58 -6.60
N LYS A 78 8.38 3.70 -7.76
CA LYS A 78 8.50 4.87 -8.64
C LYS A 78 8.04 6.13 -7.93
N GLN A 79 6.96 6.05 -7.16
CA GLN A 79 6.45 7.17 -6.39
C GLN A 79 7.37 7.55 -5.23
N GLN A 80 7.87 6.57 -4.47
CA GLN A 80 8.85 6.78 -3.41
C GLN A 80 10.09 7.50 -3.92
N LEU A 81 10.61 7.10 -5.09
CA LEU A 81 11.76 7.74 -5.73
C LEU A 81 11.45 9.19 -6.11
N ARG A 82 10.26 9.47 -6.68
CA ARG A 82 9.83 10.83 -7.02
C ARG A 82 9.69 11.72 -5.79
N SER A 83 9.08 11.22 -4.72
CA SER A 83 8.95 11.95 -3.45
C SER A 83 10.32 12.26 -2.84
N ARG A 84 11.27 11.32 -2.92
CA ARG A 84 12.64 11.54 -2.46
C ARG A 84 13.37 12.60 -3.30
N MET A 85 13.28 12.55 -4.63
CA MET A 85 13.91 13.54 -5.50
C MET A 85 13.31 14.95 -5.32
N ALA A 86 12.00 15.05 -5.08
CA ALA A 86 11.35 16.32 -4.78
C ALA A 86 11.78 16.92 -3.43
N ALA A 87 12.11 16.07 -2.44
CA ALA A 87 12.58 16.51 -1.13
C ALA A 87 14.07 16.91 -1.13
N SER A 88 14.90 16.36 -2.02
CA SER A 88 16.34 16.64 -2.12
C SER A 88 16.70 17.83 -3.03
N GLY A 89 15.71 18.45 -3.69
CA GLY A 89 15.90 19.58 -4.60
C GLY A 89 15.59 20.96 -4.00
N GLN A 90 15.51 21.08 -2.67
CA GLN A 90 15.31 22.33 -1.93
C GLN A 90 16.56 22.73 -1.16
#